data_AF-A0A1G8DFQ8-F1
#
_entry.id   AF-A0A1G8DFQ8-F1
#
_cell.length_a   1.000
_cell.length_b   1.000
_cell.length_c   1.000
_cell.angle_alpha   90.00
_cell.angle_beta   90.00
_cell.angle_gamma   90.00
#
_symmetry.space_group_name_H-M   'P 1'
#
loop_
_entity.id
_entity.type
_entity.pdbx_description
1 polymer ?
#
loop_
_entity_poly.entity_id
_entity_poly.type
_entity_poly.pdbx_seq_one_letter_code
_entity_poly.pdbx_strand_id
1 'polypeptide(L)'
;MKKTILSLTVVAVFFSCNSVKDVNTSTLSQAATLLSSLSSNLSVQQITTLFSLLDTNNDEVISLTEAIGSVSENFNVLDTDSNSSLNLTELTGLLSLLK
;
A
#
# COMPACT_ATOMS: atom_id res chain seq x y z
N MET A 1 49.97 -4.35 26.29
CA MET A 1 50.26 -5.35 25.24
C MET A 1 48.94 -6.07 24.96
N LYS A 2 48.21 -5.70 23.90
CA LYS A 2 48.17 -6.30 22.55
C LYS A 2 47.74 -7.78 22.52
N LYS A 3 46.75 -8.06 21.64
CA LYS A 3 46.30 -9.34 21.02
C LYS A 3 45.01 -9.88 21.69
N THR A 4 43.92 -10.21 20.98
CA THR A 4 43.79 -10.90 19.69
C THR A 4 42.51 -10.46 18.95
N ILE A 5 42.63 -9.84 17.76
CA ILE A 5 42.32 -10.42 16.43
C ILE A 5 40.81 -10.64 16.20
N LEU A 6 40.18 -9.55 15.78
CA LEU A 6 38.92 -9.52 15.04
C LEU A 6 39.22 -9.96 13.60
N SER A 7 38.75 -11.14 13.21
CA SER A 7 38.74 -11.58 11.81
C SER A 7 37.57 -12.52 11.63
N LEU A 8 36.50 -12.01 11.02
CA LEU A 8 35.50 -12.83 10.36
C LEU A 8 35.24 -12.23 8.98
N THR A 9 36.19 -12.47 8.09
CA THR A 9 35.95 -12.40 6.64
C THR A 9 35.11 -13.60 6.25
N VAL A 10 33.86 -13.36 5.83
CA VAL A 10 33.11 -14.28 4.98
C VAL A 10 32.96 -13.62 3.62
N VAL A 11 33.55 -14.28 2.63
CA VAL A 11 33.56 -13.89 1.23
C VAL A 11 32.41 -14.55 0.49
N ALA A 12 31.81 -13.77 -0.41
CA ALA A 12 31.07 -14.13 -1.62
C ALA A 12 29.77 -14.94 -1.50
N VAL A 13 28.67 -14.32 -1.93
CA VAL A 13 27.86 -14.89 -3.02
C VAL A 13 27.42 -13.76 -3.95
N PHE A 14 27.72 -13.92 -5.25
CA PHE A 14 27.17 -13.13 -6.33
C PHE A 14 25.68 -13.43 -6.48
N PHE A 15 24.83 -12.41 -6.36
CA PHE A 15 23.60 -12.35 -7.16
C PHE A 15 23.52 -10.98 -7.81
N SER A 16 24.09 -10.93 -9.01
CA SER A 16 23.59 -10.03 -10.04
C SER A 16 22.13 -10.42 -10.30
N CYS A 17 21.19 -9.62 -9.80
CA CYS A 17 19.82 -9.58 -10.32
C CYS A 17 19.62 -8.25 -11.01
N ASN A 18 20.30 -8.07 -12.14
CA ASN A 18 19.78 -7.25 -13.22
C ASN A 18 18.59 -8.01 -13.82
N SER A 19 17.36 -7.74 -13.35
CA SER A 19 16.12 -7.90 -14.13
C SER A 19 14.92 -7.44 -13.31
N VAL A 20 14.67 -6.14 -13.29
CA VAL A 20 13.30 -5.62 -13.33
C VAL A 20 12.89 -5.51 -14.79
N LYS A 21 12.98 -6.65 -15.51
CA LYS A 21 12.32 -6.80 -16.81
C LYS A 21 10.90 -7.29 -16.50
N ASP A 22 9.94 -6.62 -17.10
CA ASP A 22 8.53 -7.02 -17.17
C ASP A 22 7.63 -6.66 -15.98
N VAL A 23 7.82 -5.47 -15.38
CA VAL A 23 6.61 -4.72 -15.00
C VAL A 23 5.96 -4.33 -16.31
N ASN A 24 4.80 -4.93 -16.62
CA ASN A 24 3.98 -4.56 -17.78
C ASN A 24 3.69 -3.05 -17.73
N THR A 25 4.54 -2.23 -18.34
CA THR A 25 4.40 -0.77 -18.37
C THR A 25 3.12 -0.35 -19.10
N SER A 26 2.54 -1.27 -19.87
CA SER A 26 1.22 -1.19 -20.45
C SER A 26 0.11 -1.13 -19.38
N THR A 27 0.20 -1.86 -18.27
CA THR A 27 -0.85 -1.89 -17.23
C THR A 27 -0.81 -0.65 -16.36
N LEU A 28 0.38 -0.12 -16.04
CA LEU A 28 0.51 1.10 -15.24
C LEU A 28 0.06 2.34 -16.02
N SER A 29 0.41 2.44 -17.31
CA SER A 29 -0.07 3.52 -18.16
C SER A 29 -1.57 3.43 -18.41
N GLN A 30 -2.13 2.22 -18.59
CA GLN A 30 -3.58 2.02 -18.70
C GLN A 30 -4.30 2.34 -17.38
N ALA A 31 -3.73 1.94 -16.24
CA ALA A 31 -4.26 2.29 -14.93
C ALA A 31 -4.21 3.79 -14.68
N ALA A 32 -3.14 4.48 -15.09
CA ALA A 32 -3.03 5.94 -15.01
C ALA A 32 -4.01 6.65 -15.95
N THR A 33 -4.21 6.17 -17.18
CA THR A 33 -5.21 6.72 -18.11
C THR A 33 -6.63 6.48 -17.64
N LEU A 34 -6.92 5.30 -17.07
CA LEU A 34 -8.20 5.00 -16.43
C LEU A 34 -8.41 5.87 -15.19
N LEU A 35 -7.38 6.03 -14.36
CA LEU A 35 -7.39 6.90 -13.16
C LEU A 35 -7.60 8.37 -13.53
N SER A 36 -7.01 8.82 -14.64
CA SER A 36 -7.19 10.17 -15.18
C SER A 36 -8.58 10.36 -15.82
N SER A 37 -9.18 9.26 -16.32
CA SER A 37 -10.57 9.23 -16.81
C SER A 37 -11.61 9.04 -15.69
N LEU A 38 -11.19 8.69 -14.47
CA LEU A 38 -12.04 8.57 -13.29
C LEU A 38 -12.08 9.91 -12.56
N SER A 39 -12.61 10.91 -13.25
CA SER A 39 -12.83 12.25 -12.70
C SER A 39 -14.08 12.28 -11.79
N SER A 40 -13.86 12.81 -10.58
CA SER A 40 -14.87 13.41 -9.70
C SER A 40 -15.85 12.52 -8.93
N ASN A 41 -15.85 11.20 -9.13
CA ASN A 41 -16.47 10.27 -8.19
C ASN A 41 -15.55 9.06 -8.08
N LEU A 42 -14.83 8.95 -6.97
CA LEU A 42 -14.16 7.70 -6.63
C LEU A 42 -15.25 6.62 -6.62
N SER A 43 -15.23 5.72 -7.60
CA SER A 43 -16.22 4.65 -7.68
C SER A 43 -15.91 3.60 -6.62
N VAL A 44 -16.91 2.78 -6.25
CA VAL A 44 -16.71 1.60 -5.38
C VAL A 44 -15.55 0.74 -5.89
N GLN A 45 -15.32 0.70 -7.20
CA GLN A 45 -14.22 -0.03 -7.80
C GLN A 45 -12.84 0.58 -7.51
N GLN A 46 -12.71 1.91 -7.50
CA GLN A 46 -11.45 2.56 -7.11
C GLN A 46 -11.16 2.39 -5.63
N ILE A 47 -12.20 2.43 -4.80
CA ILE A 47 -12.03 2.14 -3.37
C ILE A 47 -11.67 0.68 -3.13
N THR A 48 -12.24 -0.24 -3.90
CA THR A 48 -11.83 -1.65 -3.87
C THR A 48 -10.35 -1.81 -4.27
N THR A 49 -9.89 -1.11 -5.32
CA THR A 49 -8.47 -1.11 -5.69
C THR A 49 -7.60 -0.50 -4.59
N LEU A 50 -7.99 0.63 -4.01
CA LEU A 50 -7.27 1.25 -2.90
C LEU A 50 -7.21 0.29 -1.71
N PHE A 51 -8.33 -0.32 -1.36
CA PHE A 51 -8.42 -1.32 -0.31
C PHE A 51 -7.42 -2.44 -0.53
N SER A 52 -7.41 -3.09 -1.70
CA SER A 52 -6.46 -4.15 -2.02
C SER A 52 -4.99 -3.70 -2.08
N LEU A 53 -4.73 -2.40 -2.27
CA LEU A 53 -3.36 -1.85 -2.23
C LEU A 53 -2.90 -1.56 -0.80
N LEU A 54 -3.82 -1.20 0.09
CA LEU A 54 -3.52 -0.91 1.50
C LEU A 54 -3.51 -2.19 2.34
N ASP A 55 -4.35 -3.17 2.02
CA ASP A 55 -4.42 -4.49 2.67
C ASP A 55 -3.20 -5.33 2.27
N THR A 56 -2.04 -4.99 2.85
CA THR A 56 -0.75 -5.59 2.49
C THR A 56 -0.56 -6.99 3.07
N ASN A 57 -1.24 -7.27 4.18
CA ASN A 57 -1.19 -8.58 4.86
C ASN A 57 -2.32 -9.52 4.41
N ASN A 58 -3.27 -9.02 3.60
CA ASN A 58 -4.42 -9.75 3.06
C ASN A 58 -5.35 -10.33 4.12
N ASP A 59 -5.59 -9.59 5.20
CA ASP A 59 -6.50 -9.97 6.29
C ASP A 59 -7.92 -9.40 6.14
N GLU A 60 -8.22 -8.81 4.98
CA GLU A 60 -9.52 -8.22 4.63
C GLU A 60 -9.92 -7.02 5.50
N VAL A 61 -8.95 -6.39 6.17
CA VAL A 61 -9.11 -5.10 6.86
C VAL A 61 -7.90 -4.20 6.64
N ILE A 62 -8.05 -2.90 6.84
CA ILE A 62 -6.93 -1.95 6.85
C ILE A 62 -6.61 -1.59 8.29
N SER A 63 -5.44 -2.00 8.77
CA SER A 63 -4.94 -1.59 10.08
C SER A 63 -4.41 -0.14 10.07
N LEU A 64 -4.22 0.46 11.25
CA LEU A 64 -3.58 1.77 11.41
C LEU A 64 -2.19 1.86 10.74
N THR A 65 -1.45 0.75 10.70
CA THR A 65 -0.12 0.68 10.08
C THR A 65 -0.16 0.59 8.56
N GLU A 66 -1.27 0.10 8.00
CA GLU A 66 -1.51 -0.02 6.57
C GLU A 66 -2.19 1.22 5.99
N ALA A 67 -2.95 1.93 6.81
CA ALA A 67 -3.55 3.20 6.44
C ALA A 67 -2.48 4.26 6.16
N ILE A 68 -2.52 4.86 4.97
CA ILE A 68 -1.62 5.94 4.56
C ILE A 68 -2.40 7.15 4.02
N GLY A 69 -1.76 8.32 4.02
CA GLY A 69 -2.34 9.57 3.49
C GLY A 69 -3.69 9.89 4.10
N SER A 70 -4.67 10.28 3.28
CA SER A 70 -6.00 10.68 3.73
C SER A 70 -6.78 9.58 4.46
N VAL A 71 -6.46 8.30 4.24
CA VAL A 71 -7.07 7.19 5.00
C VAL A 71 -6.57 7.18 6.43
N SER A 72 -5.27 7.41 6.64
CA SER A 72 -4.65 7.52 7.97
C SER A 72 -5.14 8.77 8.72
N GLU A 73 -5.17 9.91 8.03
CA GLU A 73 -5.61 11.19 8.60
C GLU A 73 -7.07 11.16 9.07
N ASN A 74 -7.91 10.37 8.39
CA ASN A 74 -9.32 10.24 8.70
C ASN A 74 -9.68 8.87 9.29
N PHE A 75 -8.70 8.10 9.76
CA PHE A 75 -8.90 6.72 10.20
C PHE A 75 -10.03 6.62 11.23
N ASN A 76 -9.98 7.42 12.29
CA ASN A 76 -10.99 7.44 13.35
C ASN A 76 -12.37 7.93 12.88
N VAL A 77 -12.43 8.68 11.78
CA VAL A 77 -13.70 9.14 11.19
C VAL A 77 -14.30 8.02 10.34
N LEU A 78 -13.46 7.20 9.70
CA LEU A 78 -13.86 6.07 8.87
C LEU A 78 -14.18 4.81 9.72
N ASP A 79 -13.49 4.60 10.84
CA ASP A 79 -13.69 3.50 11.79
C ASP A 79 -14.97 3.75 12.62
N THR A 80 -16.11 3.45 12.01
CA THR A 80 -17.42 3.77 12.57
C THR A 80 -17.87 2.80 13.66
N ASP A 81 -17.37 1.57 13.63
CA ASP A 81 -17.64 0.57 14.66
C ASP A 81 -16.59 0.56 15.80
N SER A 82 -15.54 1.37 15.66
CA SER A 82 -14.46 1.55 16.65
C SER A 82 -13.68 0.26 16.93
N ASN A 83 -13.54 -0.61 15.93
CA ASN A 83 -12.82 -1.88 16.05
C ASN A 83 -11.30 -1.75 15.80
N SER A 84 -10.80 -0.54 15.53
CA SER A 84 -9.39 -0.24 15.22
C SER A 84 -8.88 -0.79 13.87
N SER A 85 -9.79 -1.04 12.94
CA SER A 85 -9.54 -1.52 11.58
C SER A 85 -10.60 -0.92 10.63
N LEU A 86 -10.26 -0.75 9.35
CA LEU A 86 -11.24 -0.30 8.35
C LEU A 86 -11.60 -1.45 7.42
N ASN A 87 -12.88 -1.80 7.35
CA ASN A 87 -13.37 -2.68 6.29
C ASN A 87 -13.67 -1.90 5.01
N LEU A 88 -13.97 -2.61 3.91
CA LEU A 88 -14.23 -1.98 2.62
C LEU A 88 -15.38 -0.96 2.67
N THR A 89 -16.43 -1.25 3.43
CA THR A 89 -17.60 -0.35 3.59
C THR A 89 -17.18 0.95 4.27
N GLU A 90 -16.41 0.85 5.34
CA GLU A 90 -15.89 2.01 6.07
C GLU A 90 -14.95 2.85 5.20
N LEU A 91 -14.09 2.20 4.41
CA LEU A 91 -13.23 2.90 3.46
C LEU A 91 -14.03 3.67 2.39
N THR A 92 -15.25 3.21 2.04
CA THR A 92 -16.13 4.01 1.16
C THR A 92 -16.56 5.35 1.76
N GLY A 93 -16.47 5.52 3.08
CA GLY A 93 -16.67 6.80 3.76
C GLY A 93 -15.73 7.90 3.25
N LEU A 94 -14.57 7.54 2.71
CA LEU A 94 -13.61 8.48 2.14
C LEU A 94 -14.22 9.32 0.99
N LEU A 95 -15.22 8.78 0.27
CA LEU A 95 -15.98 9.50 -0.77
C LEU A 95 -16.76 10.71 -0.25
N SER A 96 -17.14 10.66 1.02
CA SER A 96 -17.87 11.74 1.69
C SER A 96 -16.93 12.80 2.23
N LEU A 97 -15.67 12.47 2.48
CA LEU A 97 -14.65 13.37 3.02
C LEU A 97 -13.92 14.18 1.93
N LEU A 98 -13.99 13.75 0.67
CA LEU A 98 -13.33 14.39 -0.46
C LEU A 98 -14.24 15.37 -1.24
N LYS A 99 -15.41 15.71 -0.70
CA LYS A 99 -16.37 16.65 -1.30
C LYS A 99 -16.07 18.11 -0.93
#